data_AF-A0A6V8NL95-F1
#
_entry.id   AF-A0A6V8NL95-F1
#
_cell.length_a   1.000
_cell.length_b   1.000
_cell.length_c   1.000
_cell.angle_alpha   90.00
_cell.angle_beta   90.00
_cell.angle_gamma   90.00
#
_symmetry.space_group_name_H-M   'P 1'
#
loop_
_entity.id
_entity.type
_entity.pdbx_description
1 polymer ?
#
loop_
_entity_poly.entity_id
_entity_poly.type
_entity_poly.pdbx_seq_one_letter_code
_entity_poly.pdbx_strand_id
1 'polypeptide(L)'
;MTQIQPDDILRGPFWPEKIRVISVKSIGESGIKIEAVGIETRTFYNPILSQEDIKTVEITEEKPFQFSGDGESLFLYLESHRIRNAFQFDPLYAVNVSQIDPLPHQIEAVYHYIMPNPCIRFLLADDPGAGKTIMAGLLLKELKYRGLVDRTLIVMPGHLKDQWLREMKEKFQENFIVVDRDVISIY
;
A
#
# COMPACT_ATOMS: atom_id res chain seq x y z
N MET A 1 31.06 -6.03 -33.42
CA MET A 1 30.48 -7.36 -33.68
C MET A 1 30.16 -7.96 -32.34
N THR A 2 28.89 -8.12 -32.03
CA THR A 2 28.41 -8.62 -30.74
C THR A 2 28.68 -10.12 -30.69
N GLN A 3 29.59 -10.55 -29.82
CA GLN A 3 29.98 -11.95 -29.71
C GLN A 3 29.03 -12.64 -28.74
N ILE A 4 28.20 -13.55 -29.23
CA ILE A 4 27.29 -14.37 -28.42
C ILE A 4 28.12 -15.28 -27.52
N GLN A 5 27.86 -15.26 -26.22
CA GLN A 5 28.50 -16.07 -25.20
C GLN A 5 27.55 -17.13 -24.63
N PRO A 6 28.08 -18.22 -24.03
CA PRO A 6 27.27 -19.09 -23.18
C PRO A 6 26.55 -18.28 -22.08
N ASP A 7 25.35 -18.73 -21.70
CA ASP A 7 24.40 -18.06 -20.78
C ASP A 7 23.70 -16.80 -21.30
N ASP A 8 24.06 -16.28 -22.48
CA ASP A 8 23.30 -15.19 -23.10
C ASP A 8 21.85 -15.61 -23.36
N ILE A 9 20.93 -14.66 -23.13
CA ILE A 9 19.53 -14.82 -23.51
C ILE A 9 19.33 -14.14 -24.86
N LEU A 10 18.90 -14.91 -25.85
CA LEU A 10 18.70 -14.43 -27.21
C LEU A 10 17.22 -14.36 -27.56
N ARG A 11 16.88 -13.37 -28.37
CA ARG A 11 15.59 -13.25 -29.05
C ARG A 11 15.83 -13.01 -30.53
N GLY A 12 15.04 -13.64 -31.39
CA GLY A 12 15.17 -13.49 -32.83
C GLY A 12 14.13 -14.29 -33.59
N PRO A 13 14.07 -14.16 -34.92
CA PRO A 13 13.05 -14.82 -35.77
C PRO A 13 13.20 -16.35 -35.83
N PHE A 14 14.33 -16.90 -35.38
CA PHE A 14 14.64 -18.32 -35.40
C PHE A 14 13.99 -19.12 -34.27
N TRP A 15 13.48 -18.42 -33.24
CA TRP A 15 12.91 -19.03 -32.06
C TRP A 15 11.55 -18.39 -31.74
N PRO A 16 10.53 -19.19 -31.37
CA PRO A 16 9.22 -18.67 -31.00
C PRO A 16 9.21 -17.98 -29.63
N GLU A 17 10.26 -18.16 -28.82
CA GLU A 17 10.42 -17.65 -27.46
C GLU A 17 11.85 -17.15 -27.23
N LYS A 18 12.12 -16.59 -26.04
CA LYS A 18 13.49 -16.31 -25.60
C LYS A 18 14.22 -17.62 -25.29
N ILE A 19 15.47 -17.71 -25.70
CA ILE A 19 16.31 -18.89 -25.48
C ILE A 19 17.54 -18.52 -24.66
N ARG A 20 18.03 -19.44 -23.83
CA ARG A 20 19.32 -19.34 -23.13
C ARG A 20 20.36 -20.17 -23.86
N VAL A 21 21.48 -19.56 -24.22
CA VAL A 21 22.59 -20.23 -24.92
C VAL A 21 23.32 -21.19 -24.00
N ILE A 22 23.47 -22.44 -24.42
CA ILE A 22 24.29 -23.45 -23.74
C ILE A 22 25.69 -23.45 -24.33
N SER A 23 25.80 -23.47 -25.66
CA SER A 23 27.10 -23.50 -26.33
C SER A 23 27.04 -22.86 -27.72
N VAL A 24 28.18 -22.33 -28.16
CA VAL A 24 28.36 -21.74 -29.48
C VAL A 24 29.56 -22.40 -30.15
N LYS A 25 29.38 -22.95 -31.35
CA LYS A 25 30.42 -23.65 -32.13
C LYS A 25 30.51 -23.08 -33.53
N SER A 26 31.70 -22.68 -33.97
CA SER A 26 31.93 -22.25 -35.36
C SER A 26 31.92 -23.45 -36.29
N ILE A 27 31.20 -23.35 -37.42
CA ILE A 27 31.14 -24.36 -38.47
C ILE A 27 31.58 -23.70 -39.79
N GLY A 28 32.71 -24.15 -40.33
CA GLY A 28 33.29 -23.61 -41.57
C GLY A 28 33.85 -22.19 -41.43
N GLU A 29 33.92 -21.45 -42.53
CA GLU A 29 34.47 -20.07 -42.55
C GLU A 29 33.46 -19.00 -42.08
N SER A 30 32.15 -19.28 -42.09
CA SER A 30 31.13 -18.23 -41.88
C SER A 30 29.85 -18.65 -41.13
N GLY A 31 29.72 -19.91 -40.71
CA GLY A 31 28.56 -20.40 -39.97
C GLY A 31 28.81 -20.52 -38.47
N ILE A 32 27.81 -20.21 -37.66
CA ILE A 32 27.83 -20.40 -36.20
C ILE A 32 26.67 -21.29 -35.79
N LYS A 33 26.97 -22.41 -35.15
CA LYS A 33 25.97 -23.29 -34.53
C LYS A 33 25.74 -22.85 -33.09
N ILE A 34 24.49 -22.62 -32.74
CA ILE A 34 24.06 -22.26 -31.38
C ILE A 34 23.28 -23.43 -30.81
N GLU A 35 23.71 -23.95 -29.66
CA GLU A 35 22.94 -24.89 -28.85
C GLU A 35 22.31 -24.09 -27.71
N ALA A 36 20.98 -24.11 -27.59
CA ALA A 36 20.25 -23.27 -26.64
C ALA A 36 18.97 -23.97 -26.14
N VAL A 37 18.41 -23.48 -25.04
CA VAL A 37 17.15 -23.98 -24.46
C VAL A 37 16.17 -22.84 -24.27
N GLY A 38 14.92 -23.03 -24.67
CA GLY A 38 13.82 -22.09 -24.42
C GLY A 38 13.59 -21.82 -22.94
N ILE A 39 13.38 -20.57 -22.55
CA ILE A 39 13.19 -20.18 -21.15
C ILE A 39 11.85 -20.67 -20.59
N GLU A 40 10.80 -20.66 -21.40
CA GLU A 40 9.45 -21.03 -20.98
C GLU A 40 9.18 -22.50 -21.26
N THR A 41 9.45 -22.95 -22.50
CA THR A 41 9.07 -24.32 -22.91
C THR A 41 10.12 -25.37 -22.54
N ARG A 42 11.35 -24.94 -22.20
CA ARG A 42 12.53 -25.80 -22.05
C ARG A 42 12.87 -26.64 -23.28
N THR A 43 12.38 -26.25 -24.45
CA THR A 43 12.70 -26.92 -25.72
C THR A 43 14.15 -26.67 -26.10
N PHE A 44 14.85 -27.70 -26.58
CA PHE A 44 16.22 -27.59 -27.08
C PHE A 44 16.22 -27.12 -28.53
N TYR A 45 17.05 -26.12 -28.83
CA TYR A 45 17.26 -25.53 -30.16
C TYR A 45 18.72 -25.66 -30.57
N ASN A 46 18.96 -26.02 -31.83
CA ASN A 46 20.31 -26.22 -32.37
C ASN A 46 20.54 -25.59 -33.77
N PRO A 47 20.10 -24.34 -34.04
CA PRO A 47 20.22 -23.73 -35.35
C PRO A 47 21.68 -23.47 -35.76
N ILE A 48 21.90 -23.48 -37.07
CA ILE A 48 23.13 -22.98 -37.70
C ILE A 48 22.77 -21.64 -38.34
N LEU A 49 23.41 -20.57 -37.87
CA LEU A 49 23.15 -19.19 -38.29
C LEU A 49 24.35 -18.66 -39.08
N SER A 50 24.08 -17.89 -40.13
CA SER A 50 25.09 -17.14 -40.87
C SER A 50 25.45 -15.83 -40.17
N GLN A 51 26.51 -15.17 -40.64
CA GLN A 51 26.88 -13.82 -40.18
C GLN A 51 25.79 -12.76 -40.41
N GLU A 52 24.90 -12.97 -41.39
CA GLU A 52 23.76 -12.07 -41.63
C GLU A 52 22.63 -12.35 -40.64
N ASP A 53 22.37 -13.61 -40.33
CA ASP A 53 21.35 -14.04 -39.37
C ASP A 53 21.65 -13.52 -37.95
N ILE A 54 22.92 -13.50 -37.54
CA ILE A 54 23.35 -12.99 -36.22
C ILE A 54 22.99 -11.52 -36.03
N LYS A 55 22.94 -10.72 -37.11
CA LYS A 55 22.53 -9.30 -37.02
C LYS A 55 21.05 -9.14 -36.67
N THR A 56 20.24 -10.16 -36.90
CA THR A 56 18.80 -10.17 -36.57
C THR A 56 18.51 -10.70 -35.16
N VAL A 57 19.54 -11.16 -34.45
CA VAL A 57 19.44 -11.69 -33.09
C VAL A 57 19.78 -10.60 -32.08
N GLU A 58 18.88 -10.37 -31.12
CA GLU A 58 19.07 -9.44 -30.01
C GLU A 58 19.45 -10.20 -28.73
N ILE A 59 20.54 -9.78 -28.08
CA ILE A 59 20.89 -10.24 -26.74
C ILE A 59 20.02 -9.46 -25.75
N THR A 60 19.14 -10.17 -25.05
CA THR A 60 18.27 -9.58 -24.04
C THR A 60 18.94 -9.73 -22.68
N GLU A 61 19.37 -8.63 -22.06
CA GLU A 61 19.76 -8.64 -20.65
C GLU A 61 18.48 -8.80 -19.80
N GLU A 62 18.22 -9.99 -19.27
CA GLU A 62 17.40 -10.07 -18.06
C GLU A 62 18.22 -9.47 -16.94
N LYS A 63 17.88 -8.26 -16.50
CA LYS A 63 18.37 -7.77 -15.21
C LYS A 63 17.90 -8.80 -14.18
N PRO A 64 18.79 -9.55 -13.52
CA PRO A 64 18.37 -10.43 -12.45
C PRO A 64 17.64 -9.59 -11.41
N PHE A 65 16.67 -10.17 -10.69
CA PHE A 65 16.14 -9.54 -9.48
C PHE A 65 17.32 -9.34 -8.51
N GLN A 66 17.93 -8.16 -8.56
CA GLN A 66 18.99 -7.79 -7.66
C GLN A 66 18.31 -7.36 -6.37
N PHE A 67 18.49 -8.12 -5.30
CA PHE A 67 18.12 -7.74 -3.93
C PHE A 67 19.08 -6.67 -3.39
N SER A 68 19.34 -5.64 -4.19
CA SER A 68 20.27 -4.54 -3.94
C SER A 68 19.61 -3.30 -3.36
N GLY A 69 18.30 -3.38 -3.09
CA GLY A 69 17.56 -2.32 -2.41
C GLY A 69 18.07 -2.07 -1.00
N ASP A 70 17.85 -0.85 -0.50
CA ASP A 70 18.17 -0.51 0.87
C ASP A 70 17.26 -1.28 1.86
N GLY A 71 17.88 -2.15 2.65
CA GLY A 71 17.19 -2.97 3.64
C GLY A 71 16.56 -2.14 4.76
N GLU A 72 17.15 -0.99 5.12
CA GLU A 72 16.61 -0.12 6.16
C GLU A 72 15.32 0.55 5.68
N SER A 73 15.32 1.11 4.47
CA SER A 73 14.10 1.65 3.84
C SER A 73 12.99 0.61 3.74
N LEU A 74 13.31 -0.63 3.35
CA LEU A 74 12.32 -1.71 3.31
C LEU A 74 11.77 -2.03 4.69
N PHE A 75 12.63 -2.14 5.71
CA PHE A 75 12.23 -2.40 7.08
C PHE A 75 11.30 -1.30 7.60
N LEU A 76 11.68 -0.03 7.45
CA LEU A 76 10.87 1.13 7.87
C LEU A 76 9.53 1.17 7.14
N TYR A 77 9.51 0.85 5.85
CA TYR A 77 8.28 0.73 5.09
C TYR A 77 7.35 -0.35 5.67
N LEU A 78 7.87 -1.56 5.92
CA LEU A 78 7.08 -2.65 6.50
C LEU A 78 6.57 -2.31 7.91
N GLU A 79 7.42 -1.70 8.74
CA GLU A 79 7.08 -1.34 10.10
C GLU A 79 6.01 -0.23 10.15
N SER A 80 6.12 0.77 9.28
CA SER A 80 5.08 1.80 9.13
C SER A 80 3.74 1.18 8.71
N HIS A 81 3.75 0.18 7.82
CA HIS A 81 2.54 -0.52 7.39
C HIS A 81 1.95 -1.37 8.52
N ARG A 82 2.80 -2.02 9.33
CA ARG A 82 2.37 -2.78 10.50
C ARG A 82 1.66 -1.88 11.51
N ILE A 83 2.25 -0.72 11.82
CA ILE A 83 1.68 0.25 12.77
C ILE A 83 0.38 0.85 12.22
N ARG A 84 0.38 1.29 10.95
CA ARG A 84 -0.81 1.89 10.32
C ARG A 84 -2.00 0.91 10.29
N ASN A 85 -1.74 -0.39 10.13
CA ASN A 85 -2.76 -1.43 10.08
C ASN A 85 -3.04 -2.11 11.42
N ALA A 86 -2.52 -1.59 12.54
CA ALA A 86 -2.71 -2.19 13.86
C ALA A 86 -4.20 -2.36 14.24
N PHE A 87 -5.07 -1.47 13.75
CA PHE A 87 -6.52 -1.55 13.95
C PHE A 87 -7.16 -2.84 13.41
N GLN A 88 -6.51 -3.55 12.47
CA GLN A 88 -7.03 -4.82 11.95
C GLN A 88 -6.97 -5.95 12.98
N PHE A 89 -6.10 -5.82 13.98
CA PHE A 89 -5.87 -6.84 15.00
C PHE A 89 -6.42 -6.43 16.38
N ASP A 90 -6.84 -5.17 16.52
CA ASP A 90 -7.39 -4.61 17.75
C ASP A 90 -8.77 -3.99 17.46
N PRO A 91 -9.87 -4.69 17.78
CA PRO A 91 -11.23 -4.17 17.57
C PRO A 91 -11.53 -2.87 18.31
N LEU A 92 -10.78 -2.55 19.38
CA LEU A 92 -10.95 -1.37 20.23
C LEU A 92 -9.75 -0.41 20.11
N TYR A 93 -9.10 -0.39 18.95
CA TYR A 93 -7.87 0.36 18.74
C TYR A 93 -7.98 1.84 19.15
N ALA A 94 -9.08 2.52 18.79
CA ALA A 94 -9.25 3.92 19.17
C ALA A 94 -9.35 4.14 20.69
N VAL A 95 -9.87 3.18 21.46
CA VAL A 95 -9.87 3.24 22.93
C VAL A 95 -8.44 3.22 23.44
N ASN A 96 -7.63 2.27 22.98
CA ASN A 96 -6.28 2.02 23.48
C ASN A 96 -5.29 3.16 23.17
N VAL A 97 -5.55 3.95 22.13
CA VAL A 97 -4.68 5.08 21.73
C VAL A 97 -5.22 6.45 22.15
N SER A 98 -6.38 6.51 22.79
CA SER A 98 -6.99 7.75 23.31
C SER A 98 -6.70 7.92 24.80
N GLN A 99 -6.65 9.17 25.27
CA GLN A 99 -6.45 9.51 26.69
C GLN A 99 -7.79 9.57 27.41
N ILE A 100 -8.49 8.43 27.48
CA ILE A 100 -9.80 8.30 28.13
C ILE A 100 -9.93 6.97 28.86
N ASP A 101 -10.81 6.95 29.86
CA ASP A 101 -11.32 5.72 30.49
C ASP A 101 -12.81 5.58 30.13
N PRO A 102 -13.16 4.96 28.98
CA PRO A 102 -14.55 4.90 28.54
C PRO A 102 -15.37 3.96 29.42
N LEU A 103 -16.63 4.33 29.64
CA LEU A 103 -17.58 3.52 30.39
C LEU A 103 -18.10 2.36 29.53
N PRO A 104 -18.51 1.22 30.13
CA PRO A 104 -18.95 0.05 29.37
C PRO A 104 -20.04 0.35 28.34
N HIS A 105 -21.03 1.19 28.69
CA HIS A 105 -22.11 1.56 27.77
C HIS A 105 -21.63 2.39 26.59
N GLN A 106 -20.53 3.15 26.73
CA GLN A 106 -19.94 3.93 25.64
C GLN A 106 -19.23 3.01 24.64
N ILE A 107 -18.53 1.99 25.14
CA ILE A 107 -17.91 0.96 24.29
C ILE A 107 -19.01 0.18 23.55
N GLU A 108 -20.08 -0.20 24.25
CA GLU A 108 -21.21 -0.91 23.65
C GLU A 108 -21.85 -0.06 22.53
N ALA A 109 -22.19 1.19 22.82
CA ALA A 109 -22.76 2.13 21.86
C ALA A 109 -21.91 2.27 20.58
N VAL A 110 -20.62 2.53 20.72
CA VAL A 110 -19.74 2.77 19.57
C VAL A 110 -19.46 1.48 18.81
N TYR A 111 -18.98 0.44 19.48
CA TYR A 111 -18.41 -0.73 18.80
C TYR A 111 -19.42 -1.81 18.44
N HIS A 112 -20.52 -1.94 19.19
CA HIS A 112 -21.51 -2.99 18.96
C HIS A 112 -22.76 -2.49 18.23
N TYR A 113 -23.11 -1.20 18.36
CA TYR A 113 -24.27 -0.64 17.66
C TYR A 113 -23.89 0.25 16.47
N ILE A 114 -22.95 1.18 16.63
CA ILE A 114 -22.65 2.14 15.55
C ILE A 114 -21.73 1.52 14.49
N MET A 115 -20.57 1.00 14.89
CA MET A 115 -19.52 0.51 13.98
C MET A 115 -19.93 -0.62 13.02
N PRO A 116 -20.81 -1.58 13.39
CA PRO A 116 -21.24 -2.62 12.47
C PRO A 116 -22.13 -2.13 11.33
N ASN A 117 -22.68 -0.91 11.43
CA ASN A 117 -23.57 -0.40 10.39
C ASN A 117 -22.78 -0.02 9.13
N PRO A 118 -23.19 -0.52 7.94
CA PRO A 118 -22.53 -0.20 6.67
C PRO A 118 -22.69 1.26 6.26
N CYS A 119 -23.72 1.94 6.78
CA CYS A 119 -23.96 3.37 6.61
C CYS A 119 -24.09 4.01 7.98
N ILE A 120 -23.02 4.66 8.45
CA ILE A 120 -22.97 5.24 9.79
C ILE A 120 -23.81 6.52 9.84
N ARG A 121 -25.07 6.36 10.27
CA ARG A 121 -26.03 7.44 10.56
C ARG A 121 -26.83 7.04 11.79
N PHE A 122 -26.67 7.79 12.88
CA PHE A 122 -27.26 7.45 14.17
C PHE A 122 -27.53 8.72 15.00
N LEU A 123 -28.34 8.56 16.04
CA LEU A 123 -28.65 9.60 17.02
C LEU A 123 -28.24 9.10 18.40
N LEU A 124 -27.34 9.82 19.08
CA LEU A 124 -27.06 9.59 20.50
C LEU A 124 -28.05 10.41 21.33
N ALA A 125 -28.98 9.74 21.99
CA ALA A 125 -30.08 10.35 22.73
C ALA A 125 -30.05 10.05 24.25
N ASP A 126 -28.88 9.69 24.79
CA ASP A 126 -28.74 9.39 26.22
C ASP A 126 -28.97 10.63 27.10
N ASP A 127 -28.92 10.45 28.42
CA ASP A 127 -29.03 11.57 29.36
C ASP A 127 -27.86 12.57 29.27
N PRO A 128 -28.05 13.84 29.68
CA PRO A 128 -26.95 14.78 29.88
C PRO A 128 -25.89 14.18 30.80
N GLY A 129 -24.61 14.30 30.43
CA GLY A 129 -23.51 13.73 31.21
C GLY A 129 -23.13 12.28 30.88
N ALA A 130 -23.90 11.56 30.05
CA ALA A 130 -23.59 10.18 29.62
C ALA A 130 -22.29 10.04 28.78
N GLY A 131 -21.65 11.16 28.44
CA GLY A 131 -20.39 11.22 27.69
C GLY A 131 -20.55 11.08 26.18
N LYS A 132 -21.58 11.70 25.61
CA LYS A 132 -21.78 11.77 24.14
C LYS A 132 -20.57 12.31 23.39
N THR A 133 -19.87 13.30 23.94
CA THR A 133 -18.62 13.83 23.35
C THR A 133 -17.52 12.78 23.31
N ILE A 134 -17.41 11.93 24.34
CA ILE A 134 -16.46 10.81 24.36
C ILE A 134 -16.80 9.78 23.28
N MET A 135 -18.08 9.39 23.19
CA MET A 135 -18.54 8.45 22.16
C MET A 135 -18.29 8.99 20.75
N ALA A 136 -18.54 10.29 20.52
CA ALA A 136 -18.28 10.94 19.24
C ALA A 136 -16.77 10.96 18.89
N GLY A 137 -15.91 11.26 19.87
CA GLY A 137 -14.45 11.26 19.68
C GLY A 137 -13.89 9.86 19.43
N LEU A 138 -14.40 8.84 20.15
CA LEU A 138 -14.06 7.43 19.92
C LEU A 138 -14.43 7.00 18.51
N LEU A 139 -15.67 7.27 18.09
CA LEU A 139 -16.11 6.96 16.75
C LEU A 139 -15.25 7.67 15.71
N LEU A 140 -15.01 8.97 15.86
CA LEU A 140 -14.16 9.74 14.95
C LEU A 140 -12.78 9.09 14.79
N LYS A 141 -12.11 8.77 15.91
CA LYS A 141 -10.80 8.13 15.89
C LYS A 141 -10.84 6.79 15.18
N GLU A 142 -11.81 5.96 15.51
CA GLU A 142 -11.97 4.63 14.91
C GLU A 142 -12.16 4.73 13.39
N LEU A 143 -13.00 5.66 12.92
CA LEU A 143 -13.22 5.91 11.50
C LEU A 143 -11.95 6.39 10.79
N LYS A 144 -11.19 7.29 11.40
CA LYS A 144 -9.92 7.77 10.83
C LYS A 144 -8.88 6.65 10.74
N TYR A 145 -8.71 5.85 11.79
CA TYR A 145 -7.75 4.74 11.78
C TYR A 145 -8.10 3.66 10.76
N ARG A 146 -9.39 3.42 10.53
CA ARG A 146 -9.88 2.51 9.48
C ARG A 146 -9.84 3.10 8.07
N GLY A 147 -9.46 4.37 7.91
CA GLY A 147 -9.44 5.06 6.62
C GLY A 147 -10.84 5.31 6.03
N LEU A 148 -11.87 5.40 6.88
CA LEU A 148 -13.26 5.61 6.46
C LEU A 148 -13.65 7.09 6.36
N VAL A 149 -12.87 7.99 6.96
CA VAL A 149 -13.11 9.44 6.91
C VAL A 149 -11.80 10.21 6.73
N ASP A 150 -11.81 11.15 5.78
CA ASP A 150 -10.69 12.08 5.53
C ASP A 150 -10.98 13.50 6.04
N ARG A 151 -12.26 13.88 6.09
CA ARG A 151 -12.72 15.22 6.49
C ARG A 151 -13.82 15.09 7.52
N THR A 152 -13.73 15.88 8.59
CA THR A 152 -14.70 15.88 9.69
C THR A 152 -15.18 17.29 9.94
N LEU A 153 -16.50 17.47 9.99
CA LEU A 153 -17.15 18.70 10.42
C LEU A 153 -17.93 18.41 11.70
N ILE A 154 -17.67 19.17 12.76
CA ILE A 154 -18.45 19.11 13.99
C ILE A 154 -19.22 20.42 14.12
N VAL A 155 -20.54 20.33 14.16
CA VAL A 155 -21.44 21.47 14.33
C VAL A 155 -22.00 21.47 15.74
N MET A 156 -21.96 22.62 16.41
CA MET A 156 -22.37 22.75 17.81
C MET A 156 -22.86 24.17 18.12
N PRO A 157 -23.64 24.37 19.19
CA PRO A 157 -23.88 25.68 19.77
C PRO A 157 -22.57 26.37 20.18
N GLY A 158 -22.47 27.69 19.97
CA GLY A 158 -21.23 28.44 20.16
C GLY A 158 -20.61 28.35 21.56
N HIS A 159 -21.43 28.20 22.60
CA HIS A 159 -20.94 28.07 23.98
C HIS A 159 -20.26 26.73 24.28
N LEU A 160 -20.43 25.71 23.43
CA LEU A 160 -19.77 24.40 23.58
C LEU A 160 -18.44 24.31 22.81
N LYS A 161 -18.13 25.32 21.97
CA LYS A 161 -16.95 25.34 21.10
C LYS A 161 -15.67 24.99 21.84
N ASP A 162 -15.35 25.73 22.91
CA ASP A 162 -14.08 25.57 23.61
C ASP A 162 -13.99 24.23 24.36
N GLN A 163 -15.14 23.70 24.81
CA GLN A 163 -15.21 22.37 25.40
C GLN A 163 -14.86 21.30 24.37
N TRP A 164 -15.50 21.32 23.20
CA TRP A 164 -15.21 20.35 22.14
C TRP A 164 -13.77 20.42 21.66
N LEU A 165 -13.23 21.62 21.45
CA LEU A 165 -11.82 21.79 21.05
C LEU A 165 -10.87 21.19 22.08
N ARG A 166 -11.07 21.48 23.37
CA ARG A 166 -10.26 20.88 24.44
C ARG A 166 -10.39 19.38 24.48
N GLU A 167 -11.62 18.85 24.49
CA GLU A 167 -11.84 17.40 24.57
C GLU A 167 -11.26 16.66 23.36
N MET A 168 -11.45 17.16 22.13
CA MET A 168 -10.87 16.55 20.93
C MET A 168 -9.34 16.58 20.97
N LYS A 169 -8.73 17.68 21.42
CA LYS A 169 -7.27 17.80 21.50
C LYS A 169 -6.67 16.95 22.62
N GLU A 170 -7.17 17.07 23.84
CA GLU A 170 -6.58 16.45 25.02
C GLU A 170 -6.86 14.95 25.07
N LYS A 171 -8.10 14.54 24.78
CA LYS A 171 -8.53 13.14 24.90
C LYS A 171 -8.24 12.34 23.65
N PHE A 172 -8.36 12.97 22.47
CA PHE A 172 -8.26 12.26 21.19
C PHE A 172 -7.08 12.74 20.33
N GLN A 173 -6.27 13.72 20.77
CA GLN A 173 -5.16 14.26 19.97
C GLN A 173 -5.61 14.75 18.57
N GLU A 174 -6.86 15.21 18.46
CA GLU A 174 -7.46 15.71 17.24
C GLU A 174 -7.49 17.23 17.26
N ASN A 175 -6.80 17.85 16.29
CA ASN A 175 -6.75 19.30 16.15
C ASN A 175 -7.80 19.76 15.13
N PHE A 176 -8.76 20.55 15.60
CA PHE A 176 -9.79 21.15 14.76
C PHE A 176 -9.51 22.63 14.53
N ILE A 177 -9.79 23.08 13.31
CA ILE A 177 -9.80 24.51 12.95
C ILE A 177 -11.20 25.04 13.20
N VAL A 178 -11.31 26.15 13.93
CA VAL A 178 -12.58 26.85 14.12
C VAL A 178 -12.93 27.58 12.83
N VAL A 179 -14.14 27.33 12.33
CA VAL A 179 -14.69 28.03 11.16
C VAL A 179 -15.80 28.97 11.65
N ASP A 180 -15.54 30.27 11.58
CA ASP A 180 -16.50 31.33 11.89
C ASP A 180 -16.76 32.22 10.66
N ARG A 181 -17.47 33.33 10.83
CA ARG A 181 -17.78 34.27 9.73
C ARG A 181 -16.54 34.83 9.07
N ASP A 182 -15.49 35.08 9.84
CA ASP A 182 -14.27 35.72 9.33
C ASP A 182 -13.54 34.75 8.41
N VAL A 183 -13.42 33.48 8.81
CA VAL A 183 -12.83 32.41 7.98
C VAL A 183 -13.61 32.18 6.69
N ILE A 184 -14.95 32.21 6.76
CA ILE A 184 -15.81 32.02 5.57
C ILE A 184 -15.69 33.18 4.60
N SER A 185 -15.52 34.43 5.09
CA SER A 185 -15.45 35.62 4.24
C SER A 185 -14.19 35.71 3.36
N ILE A 186 -13.19 34.87 3.63
CA ILE A 186 -11.90 34.83 2.91
C ILE A 186 -11.98 33.91 1.67
N TYR A 187 -13.06 33.14 1.50
CA TYR A 187 -13.31 32.25 0.36
C TYR A 187 -14.53 32.69 -0.44
#